data_AF-A0A6M1SYM8-F1
#
_entry.id   AF-A0A6M1SYM8-F1
#
_cell.length_a   1.000
_cell.length_b   1.000
_cell.length_c   1.000
_cell.angle_alpha   90.00
_cell.angle_beta   90.00
_cell.angle_gamma   90.00
#
_symmetry.space_group_name_H-M   'P 1'
#
loop_
_entity.id
_entity.type
_entity.pdbx_description
1 polymer ?
#
loop_
_entity_poly.entity_id
_entity_poly.type
_entity_poly.pdbx_seq_one_letter_code
_entity_poly.pdbx_strand_id
1 'polypeptide(L)'
;EALWVSLNQPALTGWGSEMSLSNTIDGVTVETIGGELRVTSINLRKKGLTGNIEVPELGNLKELTYFNTFFNSLDSYIPQELVDLPKLEYLYLSRTSINGFPDDQDPHVEATTGGTDVHPGKGKRTEQNVWRGNLHAPTNPGASVLKWLYVTHTDSDISSADGLQSMDAEWFQVYSLEGLYVWWNRGISNFPFPAEFTNMTNLTHLALEGGANGDGFLTGNLPSDLSGLSGLKWFRIPAHEQLAIDLDTIDMSTMTGLNMIWIGGCAVSGSLPDYFFDGTLPNIYQSINSWPGGSSPGAEGAHPEVAANQGPYGNGFNVFQYRNNSLTSLPATLWQNNPGIIQPEFAMNDLTTIGTKDLSNQNSLRYLRLNENELHEDLPYLSWNYTLSGGIEIQNNRYVFKHMLYVPPNAPNGETVFELYKNVTQSGEFSYVPQKPFGQARTISVAEGSEVTLNDFDGIVTHADNQYQWQKDGVNISGATSRSLTLSNAQSSDAGTYRLVVTNPNISDLTLTSEPI
;
A
#
# COMPACT_ATOMS: atom_id res chain seq x y z
N GLU A 1 39.96 10.15 14.27
CA GLU A 1 40.73 11.01 13.34
C GLU A 1 40.28 10.82 11.89
N ALA A 2 40.39 9.62 11.30
CA ALA A 2 39.98 9.36 9.91
C ALA A 2 38.58 9.89 9.55
N LEU A 3 37.57 9.62 10.40
CA LEU A 3 36.21 10.13 10.19
C LEU A 3 36.14 11.67 10.17
N TRP A 4 36.90 12.36 11.03
CA TRP A 4 36.95 13.84 11.04
C TRP A 4 37.57 14.40 9.76
N VAL A 5 38.68 13.81 9.32
CA VAL A 5 39.34 14.20 8.05
C VAL A 5 38.37 14.01 6.88
N SER A 6 37.61 12.91 6.87
CA SER A 6 36.69 12.56 5.79
C SER A 6 35.48 13.49 5.68
N LEU A 7 34.95 13.97 6.82
CA LEU A 7 33.75 14.80 6.88
C LEU A 7 34.05 16.30 6.68
N ASN A 8 35.30 16.74 6.88
CA ASN A 8 35.74 18.11 6.64
C ASN A 8 34.88 19.20 7.34
N GLN A 9 34.45 18.96 8.59
CA GLN A 9 33.59 19.90 9.34
C GLN A 9 34.22 20.39 10.67
N PRO A 10 34.19 21.70 10.97
CA PRO A 10 34.63 22.27 12.25
C PRO A 10 33.58 22.22 13.37
N ALA A 11 32.39 21.65 13.15
CA ALA A 11 31.22 21.83 14.03
C ALA A 11 31.09 20.83 15.19
N LEU A 12 31.86 19.74 15.23
CA LEU A 12 31.76 18.74 16.29
C LEU A 12 32.80 18.95 17.38
N THR A 13 32.36 19.18 18.61
CA THR A 13 33.24 19.37 19.77
C THR A 13 34.06 18.10 20.03
N GLY A 14 35.37 18.26 20.23
CA GLY A 14 36.29 17.15 20.55
C GLY A 14 36.83 16.38 19.34
N TRP A 15 36.41 16.72 18.13
CA TRP A 15 36.95 16.14 16.90
C TRP A 15 38.12 16.97 16.36
N GLY A 16 39.25 16.34 16.06
CA GLY A 16 40.45 17.01 15.53
C GLY A 16 41.69 16.11 15.56
N SER A 17 42.81 16.65 15.08
CA SER A 17 44.10 15.95 14.99
C SER A 17 44.75 15.62 16.34
N GLU A 18 44.29 16.22 17.45
CA GLU A 18 44.77 15.92 18.81
C GLU A 18 43.68 15.31 19.70
N MET A 19 42.69 14.63 19.11
CA MET A 19 41.61 14.01 19.88
C MET A 19 42.14 12.89 20.81
N SER A 20 41.60 12.82 22.02
CA SER A 20 41.88 11.76 22.99
C SER A 20 40.58 11.12 23.46
N LEU A 21 40.55 9.79 23.54
CA LEU A 21 39.41 9.03 24.09
C LEU A 21 39.17 9.33 25.58
N SER A 22 40.14 9.95 26.27
CA SER A 22 39.97 10.41 27.66
C SER A 22 39.12 11.67 27.79
N ASN A 23 38.85 12.37 26.68
CA ASN A 23 38.06 13.59 26.64
C ASN A 23 36.68 13.30 26.04
N THR A 24 35.72 14.20 26.29
CA THR A 24 34.41 14.14 25.61
C THR A 24 34.58 14.45 24.12
N ILE A 25 34.11 13.53 23.28
CA ILE A 25 34.00 13.70 21.84
C ILE A 25 32.52 13.63 21.51
N ASP A 26 31.97 14.69 20.92
CA ASP A 26 30.53 14.79 20.65
C ASP A 26 30.07 13.62 19.77
N GLY A 27 29.00 12.95 20.20
CA GLY A 27 28.46 11.77 19.52
C GLY A 27 29.29 10.48 19.67
N VAL A 28 30.33 10.43 20.50
CA VAL A 28 31.13 9.21 20.69
C VAL A 28 31.07 8.74 22.14
N THR A 29 30.65 7.49 22.35
CA THR A 29 30.70 6.82 23.64
C THR A 29 31.97 5.97 23.74
N VAL A 30 32.68 6.13 24.85
CA VAL A 30 33.92 5.41 25.15
C VAL A 30 33.75 4.66 26.46
N GLU A 31 34.15 3.40 26.48
CA GLU A 31 34.15 2.53 27.66
C GLU A 31 35.53 1.97 27.94
N THR A 32 35.76 1.53 29.17
CA THR A 32 36.98 0.80 29.53
C THR A 32 36.75 -0.69 29.41
N ILE A 33 37.35 -1.32 28.39
CA ILE A 33 37.22 -2.74 28.10
C ILE A 33 38.62 -3.37 28.15
N GLY A 34 38.81 -4.37 29.01
CA GLY A 34 40.12 -5.00 29.19
C GLY A 34 41.21 -4.05 29.72
N GLY A 35 40.83 -2.96 30.39
CA GLY A 35 41.77 -1.97 30.93
C GLY A 35 42.15 -0.84 29.97
N GLU A 36 41.58 -0.82 28.75
CA GLU A 36 41.84 0.23 27.77
C GLU A 36 40.55 0.93 27.32
N LEU A 37 40.66 2.20 26.95
CA LEU A 37 39.55 2.96 26.39
C LEU A 37 39.22 2.46 24.99
N ARG A 38 37.93 2.24 24.73
CA ARG A 38 37.39 1.70 23.49
C ARG A 38 36.12 2.45 23.10
N VAL A 39 35.98 2.77 21.83
CA VAL A 39 34.75 3.36 21.30
C VAL A 39 33.70 2.25 21.18
N THR A 40 32.56 2.42 21.84
CA THR A 40 31.44 1.46 21.82
C THR A 40 30.24 1.98 21.04
N SER A 41 30.07 3.30 20.91
CA SER A 41 28.98 3.88 20.13
C SER A 41 29.41 5.17 19.42
N ILE A 42 28.92 5.35 18.19
CA ILE A 42 29.01 6.59 17.42
C ILE A 42 27.60 7.00 17.00
N ASN A 43 27.10 8.09 17.58
CA ASN A 43 25.82 8.71 17.24
C ASN A 43 26.03 10.15 16.74
N LEU A 44 25.98 10.31 15.43
CA LEU A 44 26.17 11.56 14.71
C LEU A 44 24.87 12.05 14.06
N ARG A 45 23.71 11.63 14.59
CA ARG A 45 22.40 12.02 14.07
C ARG A 45 22.19 13.54 14.14
N LYS A 46 21.62 14.13 13.07
CA LYS A 46 21.22 15.56 13.00
C LYS A 46 22.37 16.53 13.32
N LYS A 47 23.57 16.25 12.82
CA LYS A 47 24.76 17.09 13.06
C LYS A 47 25.10 17.99 11.87
N GLY A 48 24.32 17.95 10.79
CA GLY A 48 24.55 18.74 9.58
C GLY A 48 25.83 18.33 8.84
N LEU A 49 26.23 17.06 8.97
CA LEU A 49 27.44 16.54 8.35
C LEU A 49 27.28 16.47 6.83
N THR A 50 28.34 16.84 6.11
CA THR A 50 28.45 16.70 4.66
C THR A 50 29.75 15.95 4.34
N GLY A 51 29.97 15.59 3.07
CA GLY A 51 31.16 14.87 2.64
C GLY A 51 31.00 13.35 2.71
N ASN A 52 32.11 12.62 2.75
CA ASN A 52 32.15 11.18 2.51
C ASN A 52 32.68 10.41 3.74
N ILE A 53 32.08 9.27 4.07
CA ILE A 53 32.53 8.29 5.07
C ILE A 53 33.03 7.02 4.37
N GLU A 54 34.08 7.14 3.58
CA GLU A 54 34.83 6.02 2.98
C GLU A 54 36.14 5.82 3.73
N VAL A 55 36.06 5.18 4.89
CA VAL A 55 37.19 5.04 5.81
C VAL A 55 37.33 3.58 6.28
N PRO A 56 38.19 2.77 5.63
CA PRO A 56 38.46 1.39 6.04
C PRO A 56 38.90 1.25 7.49
N GLU A 57 39.50 2.30 8.07
CA GLU A 57 39.90 2.35 9.48
C GLU A 57 38.72 2.27 10.45
N LEU A 58 37.47 2.47 10.02
CA LEU A 58 36.30 2.14 10.84
C LEU A 58 36.29 0.67 11.26
N GLY A 59 36.86 -0.20 10.42
CA GLY A 59 37.11 -1.60 10.75
C GLY A 59 37.95 -1.82 12.00
N ASN A 60 38.71 -0.84 12.47
CA ASN A 60 39.52 -0.96 13.69
C ASN A 60 38.71 -0.78 14.98
N LEU A 61 37.47 -0.29 14.90
CA LEU A 61 36.59 -0.09 16.05
C LEU A 61 35.92 -1.41 16.46
N LYS A 62 36.71 -2.42 16.84
CA LYS A 62 36.24 -3.80 17.12
C LYS A 62 35.26 -3.93 18.30
N GLU A 63 35.12 -2.87 19.08
CA GLU A 63 34.21 -2.78 20.23
C GLU A 63 32.93 -1.98 19.94
N LEU A 64 32.79 -1.46 18.71
CA LEU A 64 31.64 -0.65 18.31
C LEU A 64 30.40 -1.54 18.19
N THR A 65 29.32 -1.14 18.88
CA THR A 65 28.02 -1.80 18.86
C THR A 65 26.95 -0.98 18.14
N TYR A 66 27.15 0.32 17.99
CA TYR A 66 26.17 1.25 17.44
C TYR A 66 26.83 2.30 16.54
N PHE A 67 26.34 2.46 15.32
CA PHE A 67 26.75 3.50 14.38
C PHE A 67 25.54 4.19 13.75
N ASN A 68 25.36 5.49 14.00
CA ASN A 68 24.23 6.27 13.51
C ASN A 68 24.67 7.58 12.87
N THR A 69 24.27 7.79 11.62
CA THR A 69 24.50 9.00 10.83
C THR A 69 23.21 9.61 10.27
N PHE A 70 22.04 9.19 10.75
CA PHE A 70 20.73 9.67 10.30
C PHE A 70 20.63 11.21 10.26
N PHE A 71 19.82 11.72 9.33
CA PHE A 71 19.56 13.17 9.19
C PHE A 71 20.84 14.01 9.05
N ASN A 72 21.72 13.61 8.14
CA ASN A 72 22.83 14.42 7.64
C ASN A 72 22.71 14.54 6.11
N SER A 73 23.75 15.09 5.48
CA SER A 73 23.87 15.36 4.05
C SER A 73 25.15 14.72 3.47
N LEU A 74 25.40 13.47 3.86
CA LEU A 74 26.56 12.70 3.43
C LEU A 74 26.41 12.24 1.97
N ASP A 75 27.51 12.10 1.25
CA ASP A 75 27.60 11.41 -0.03
C ASP A 75 28.74 10.39 0.08
N SER A 76 28.40 9.13 0.32
CA SER A 76 29.33 8.11 0.84
C SER A 76 29.10 6.72 0.26
N TYR A 77 30.05 5.82 0.46
CA TYR A 77 29.89 4.38 0.22
C TYR A 77 29.93 3.64 1.55
N ILE A 78 29.22 2.53 1.66
CA ILE A 78 29.21 1.71 2.88
C ILE A 78 30.50 0.86 2.88
N PRO A 79 31.47 1.10 3.78
CA PRO A 79 32.70 0.32 3.79
C PRO A 79 32.42 -1.10 4.32
N GLN A 80 32.94 -2.12 3.62
CA GLN A 80 32.78 -3.53 4.03
C GLN A 80 33.25 -3.76 5.46
N GLU A 81 34.31 -3.07 5.86
CA GLU A 81 34.91 -3.19 7.19
C GLU A 81 33.98 -2.77 8.32
N LEU A 82 32.98 -1.91 8.03
CA LEU A 82 31.97 -1.48 9.00
C LEU A 82 30.92 -2.57 9.23
N VAL A 83 30.43 -3.21 8.17
CA VAL A 83 29.46 -4.31 8.28
C VAL A 83 30.10 -5.61 8.79
N ASP A 84 31.43 -5.74 8.68
CA ASP A 84 32.23 -6.85 9.22
C ASP A 84 32.66 -6.65 10.69
N LEU A 85 32.25 -5.55 11.35
CA LEU A 85 32.61 -5.32 12.75
C LEU A 85 31.98 -6.40 13.65
N PRO A 86 32.79 -7.06 14.51
CA PRO A 86 32.36 -8.28 15.21
C PRO A 86 31.35 -8.05 16.33
N LYS A 87 31.10 -6.79 16.71
CA LYS A 87 30.18 -6.40 17.78
C LYS A 87 29.12 -5.41 17.34
N LEU A 88 29.10 -5.00 16.06
CA LEU A 88 28.17 -3.99 15.57
C LEU A 88 26.77 -4.60 15.49
N GLU A 89 25.87 -4.10 16.32
CA GLU A 89 24.47 -4.55 16.39
C GLU A 89 23.55 -3.62 15.62
N TYR A 90 23.87 -2.33 15.52
CA TYR A 90 22.97 -1.32 14.94
C TYR A 90 23.70 -0.42 13.95
N LEU A 91 23.23 -0.40 12.71
CA LEU A 91 23.78 0.40 11.61
C LEU A 91 22.70 1.26 10.95
N TYR A 92 22.73 2.55 11.28
CA TYR A 92 21.74 3.55 10.88
C TYR A 92 22.38 4.60 9.97
N LEU A 93 22.09 4.52 8.67
CA LEU A 93 22.81 5.29 7.67
C LEU A 93 21.99 6.44 7.06
N SER A 94 20.66 6.37 6.98
CA SER A 94 19.88 7.27 6.12
C SER A 94 18.57 7.80 6.72
N ARG A 95 17.98 8.84 6.11
CA ARG A 95 16.80 9.54 6.65
C ARG A 95 15.52 8.73 6.45
N THR A 96 14.57 8.88 7.38
CA THR A 96 13.13 8.85 7.04
C THR A 96 12.38 9.97 7.73
N SER A 97 11.80 10.85 6.92
CA SER A 97 10.77 11.80 7.37
C SER A 97 9.44 11.57 6.66
N ILE A 98 9.25 10.40 6.05
CA ILE A 98 8.09 10.09 5.21
C ILE A 98 7.57 8.70 5.61
N ASN A 99 6.32 8.66 6.08
CA ASN A 99 5.46 7.49 6.22
C ASN A 99 5.86 6.40 7.23
N GLY A 100 5.80 6.76 8.51
CA GLY A 100 5.13 5.87 9.47
C GLY A 100 5.99 4.91 10.28
N PHE A 101 7.32 4.98 10.27
CA PHE A 101 8.08 4.35 11.36
C PHE A 101 7.90 5.18 12.63
N PRO A 102 7.29 4.63 13.69
CA PRO A 102 7.29 5.33 14.95
C PRO A 102 8.71 5.40 15.47
N ASP A 103 9.21 6.61 15.69
CA ASP A 103 10.45 6.87 16.43
C ASP A 103 10.44 6.28 17.87
N ASP A 104 9.39 5.56 18.28
CA ASP A 104 9.20 4.93 19.59
C ASP A 104 9.23 3.39 19.61
N GLN A 105 9.47 2.71 18.47
CA GLN A 105 9.58 1.23 18.39
C GLN A 105 11.00 0.72 18.10
N ASP A 106 11.96 1.61 17.87
CA ASP A 106 13.37 1.26 17.89
C ASP A 106 13.88 1.36 19.33
N PRO A 107 14.54 0.33 19.90
CA PRO A 107 15.08 0.39 21.26
C PRO A 107 16.11 1.53 21.48
N HIS A 108 16.59 2.18 20.41
CA HIS A 108 17.64 3.20 20.43
C HIS A 108 17.35 4.47 19.61
N VAL A 109 16.15 4.67 19.05
CA VAL A 109 15.75 5.98 18.51
C VAL A 109 15.01 6.75 19.59
N GLU A 110 15.58 7.88 20.01
CA GLU A 110 14.83 8.81 20.86
C GLU A 110 13.64 9.38 20.09
N ALA A 111 12.45 9.17 20.65
CA ALA A 111 11.15 9.64 20.17
C ALA A 111 11.24 11.06 19.58
N THR A 112 10.83 11.20 18.32
CA THR A 112 10.69 12.50 17.67
C THR A 112 9.59 13.32 18.32
N THR A 113 9.98 14.15 19.27
CA THR A 113 9.22 15.35 19.58
C THR A 113 9.89 16.53 18.89
N GLY A 114 9.42 16.86 17.68
CA GLY A 114 9.47 18.22 17.16
C GLY A 114 10.84 18.90 17.03
N GLY A 115 11.92 18.15 16.79
CA GLY A 115 13.22 18.74 16.48
C GLY A 115 13.17 19.46 15.14
N THR A 116 13.01 20.78 15.17
CA THR A 116 13.16 21.67 14.02
C THR A 116 14.52 21.42 13.38
N ASP A 117 14.51 21.13 12.09
CA ASP A 117 15.68 20.99 11.23
C ASP A 117 16.65 22.15 11.49
N VAL A 118 17.82 21.85 12.08
CA VAL A 118 18.80 22.86 12.50
C VAL A 118 19.70 23.25 11.32
N HIS A 119 19.11 23.55 10.17
CA HIS A 119 19.88 23.94 8.98
C HIS A 119 19.84 25.46 8.74
N PRO A 120 20.98 26.15 8.82
CA PRO A 120 21.12 27.50 8.28
C PRO A 120 21.32 27.39 6.76
N GLY A 121 20.24 27.57 5.99
CA GLY A 121 20.35 28.20 4.66
C GLY A 121 20.21 27.35 3.39
N LYS A 122 19.71 26.10 3.39
CA LYS A 122 19.42 25.35 2.15
C LYS A 122 18.16 24.47 2.26
N GLY A 123 17.52 24.16 1.12
CA GLY A 123 16.12 23.70 1.03
C GLY A 123 15.84 22.27 1.52
N LYS A 124 14.70 22.08 2.19
CA LYS A 124 14.30 20.91 3.01
C LYS A 124 14.17 19.52 2.33
N ARG A 125 14.58 19.33 1.07
CA ARG A 125 14.41 18.05 0.34
C ARG A 125 15.61 17.56 -0.48
N THR A 126 16.65 18.37 -0.72
CA THR A 126 17.73 18.07 -1.70
C THR A 126 19.07 17.66 -1.08
N GLU A 127 19.17 17.48 0.24
CA GLU A 127 20.48 17.33 0.95
C GLU A 127 20.47 16.20 1.98
N GLN A 128 20.03 15.00 1.60
CA GLN A 128 20.03 13.84 2.51
C GLN A 128 21.31 13.00 2.35
N ASN A 129 21.56 12.09 3.29
CA ASN A 129 22.58 11.07 3.09
C ASN A 129 22.29 10.27 1.82
N VAL A 130 23.30 10.16 0.97
CA VAL A 130 23.31 9.32 -0.22
C VAL A 130 24.38 8.26 0.00
N TRP A 131 23.95 7.01 0.16
CA TRP A 131 24.85 5.86 0.22
C TRP A 131 24.89 5.19 -1.14
N ARG A 132 26.07 5.20 -1.77
CA ARG A 132 26.32 4.75 -3.14
C ARG A 132 26.94 3.37 -3.19
N GLY A 133 26.93 2.82 -4.40
CA GLY A 133 27.63 1.57 -4.73
C GLY A 133 26.85 0.34 -4.28
N ASN A 134 27.57 -0.72 -3.96
CA ASN A 134 26.97 -2.02 -3.66
C ASN A 134 26.80 -2.19 -2.15
N LEU A 135 25.62 -2.59 -1.71
CA LEU A 135 25.38 -2.98 -0.33
C LEU A 135 25.81 -4.44 -0.15
N HIS A 136 27.10 -4.61 0.14
CA HIS A 136 27.67 -5.93 0.39
C HIS A 136 27.27 -6.50 1.74
N ALA A 137 26.95 -7.80 1.78
CA ALA A 137 26.68 -8.48 3.04
C ALA A 137 27.99 -8.66 3.86
N PRO A 138 27.91 -8.90 5.17
CA PRO A 138 29.09 -9.26 5.95
C PRO A 138 29.81 -10.45 5.33
N THR A 139 31.15 -10.48 5.37
CA THR A 139 31.99 -11.55 4.78
C THR A 139 31.61 -12.94 5.33
N ASN A 140 31.10 -12.99 6.57
CA ASN A 140 30.52 -14.19 7.17
C ASN A 140 29.13 -13.88 7.74
N PRO A 141 28.07 -13.91 6.91
CA PRO A 141 26.73 -13.45 7.28
C PRO A 141 26.17 -14.16 8.51
N GLY A 142 26.30 -15.49 8.57
CA GLY A 142 25.76 -16.31 9.67
C GLY A 142 26.50 -16.13 11.01
N ALA A 143 27.67 -15.48 11.02
CA ALA A 143 28.40 -15.13 12.24
C ALA A 143 28.26 -13.66 12.63
N SER A 144 27.60 -12.85 11.80
CA SER A 144 27.32 -11.45 12.13
C SER A 144 26.36 -11.35 13.31
N VAL A 145 26.52 -10.29 14.09
CA VAL A 145 25.68 -9.96 15.24
C VAL A 145 24.78 -8.76 14.97
N LEU A 146 24.75 -8.28 13.72
CA LEU A 146 23.95 -7.13 13.32
C LEU A 146 22.46 -7.44 13.52
N LYS A 147 21.79 -6.61 14.29
CA LYS A 147 20.36 -6.68 14.58
C LYS A 147 19.57 -5.76 13.67
N TRP A 148 20.10 -4.57 13.38
CA TRP A 148 19.39 -3.57 12.60
C TRP A 148 20.27 -2.96 11.52
N LEU A 149 19.78 -3.01 10.28
CA LEU A 149 20.32 -2.28 9.15
C LEU A 149 19.27 -1.31 8.60
N TYR A 150 19.67 -0.05 8.45
CA TYR A 150 18.82 0.97 7.89
C TYR A 150 19.52 1.81 6.83
N VAL A 151 19.18 1.58 5.57
CA VAL A 151 19.76 2.26 4.42
C VAL A 151 18.65 2.68 3.45
N THR A 152 18.49 3.98 3.26
CA THR A 152 17.42 4.52 2.44
C THR A 152 17.99 5.61 1.56
N HIS A 153 17.51 5.71 0.34
CA HIS A 153 17.82 6.86 -0.49
C HIS A 153 16.56 7.69 -0.63
N THR A 154 16.63 8.99 -0.46
CA THR A 154 15.44 9.85 -0.51
C THR A 154 15.86 11.14 -1.21
N ASP A 155 16.02 11.06 -2.53
CA ASP A 155 16.19 12.23 -3.37
C ASP A 155 14.82 12.84 -3.72
N SER A 156 14.80 14.17 -3.74
CA SER A 156 13.72 14.96 -4.32
C SER A 156 13.60 14.77 -5.83
N ASP A 157 14.69 14.47 -6.52
CA ASP A 157 14.69 14.06 -7.91
C ASP A 157 14.40 12.56 -7.98
N ILE A 158 13.13 12.23 -8.13
CA ILE A 158 12.69 10.86 -8.31
C ILE A 158 13.35 10.19 -9.54
N SER A 159 13.97 10.94 -10.46
CA SER A 159 14.58 10.38 -11.67
C SER A 159 16.08 10.07 -11.55
N SER A 160 16.73 10.46 -10.45
CA SER A 160 18.16 10.19 -10.26
C SER A 160 18.38 8.71 -9.91
N ALA A 161 19.39 8.09 -10.54
CA ALA A 161 19.90 6.76 -10.17
C ALA A 161 20.96 6.86 -9.06
N ASP A 162 20.89 7.92 -8.25
CA ASP A 162 21.80 8.15 -7.14
C ASP A 162 21.42 7.22 -5.98
N GLY A 163 22.40 6.61 -5.32
CA GLY A 163 22.18 5.62 -4.26
C GLY A 163 22.79 4.24 -4.56
N LEU A 164 22.22 3.20 -3.94
CA LEU A 164 22.72 1.83 -4.08
C LEU A 164 22.49 1.28 -5.50
N GLN A 165 23.48 0.55 -6.00
CA GLN A 165 23.51 -0.10 -7.32
C GLN A 165 23.25 -1.61 -7.27
N SER A 166 23.53 -2.25 -6.14
CA SER A 166 23.20 -3.65 -5.90
C SER A 166 23.08 -3.93 -4.40
N MET A 167 22.49 -5.07 -4.07
CA MET A 167 22.45 -5.62 -2.71
C MET A 167 22.72 -7.13 -2.81
N ASP A 168 23.60 -7.63 -1.96
CA ASP A 168 23.92 -9.05 -1.91
C ASP A 168 22.74 -9.85 -1.31
N ALA A 169 22.37 -10.99 -1.89
CA ALA A 169 21.30 -11.84 -1.36
C ALA A 169 21.70 -12.49 -0.02
N GLU A 170 22.99 -12.54 0.28
CA GLU A 170 23.59 -13.03 1.51
C GLU A 170 23.17 -12.23 2.75
N TRP A 171 22.59 -11.04 2.60
CA TRP A 171 21.93 -10.32 3.71
C TRP A 171 20.83 -11.14 4.38
N PHE A 172 20.18 -12.03 3.64
CA PHE A 172 19.16 -12.95 4.16
C PHE A 172 19.73 -14.16 4.90
N GLN A 173 21.06 -14.22 5.04
CA GLN A 173 21.78 -15.19 5.87
C GLN A 173 22.33 -14.55 7.16
N VAL A 174 22.09 -13.25 7.38
CA VAL A 174 22.40 -12.58 8.66
C VAL A 174 21.27 -12.86 9.65
N TYR A 175 21.27 -14.07 10.20
CA TYR A 175 20.18 -14.57 11.06
C TYR A 175 20.00 -13.81 12.39
N SER A 176 20.95 -12.95 12.76
CA SER A 176 20.83 -12.05 13.90
C SER A 176 19.91 -10.86 13.65
N LEU A 177 19.57 -10.56 12.38
CA LEU A 177 18.75 -9.40 12.03
C LEU A 177 17.35 -9.51 12.64
N GLU A 178 16.98 -8.44 13.34
CA GLU A 178 15.64 -8.15 13.83
C GLU A 178 14.93 -7.15 12.91
N GLY A 179 15.69 -6.28 12.23
CA GLY A 179 15.17 -5.27 11.31
C GLY A 179 16.06 -5.05 10.09
N LEU A 180 15.46 -5.13 8.90
CA LEU A 180 16.14 -4.86 7.62
C LEU A 180 15.33 -3.84 6.81
N TYR A 181 15.92 -2.66 6.63
CA TYR A 181 15.30 -1.53 5.94
C TYR A 181 16.16 -1.09 4.77
N VAL A 182 15.67 -1.35 3.55
CA VAL A 182 16.26 -0.91 2.29
C VAL A 182 15.17 -0.27 1.45
N TRP A 183 15.19 1.06 1.33
CA TRP A 183 14.06 1.82 0.77
C TRP A 183 14.50 2.88 -0.26
N TRP A 184 13.74 3.03 -1.35
CA TRP A 184 13.94 4.04 -2.42
C TRP A 184 15.32 4.05 -3.08
N ASN A 185 15.99 2.89 -3.11
CA ASN A 185 17.24 2.74 -3.84
C ASN A 185 16.94 2.29 -5.28
N ARG A 186 16.67 3.26 -6.17
CA ARG A 186 16.25 3.01 -7.58
C ARG A 186 17.33 2.36 -8.46
N GLY A 187 18.59 2.37 -8.02
CA GLY A 187 19.73 1.83 -8.78
C GLY A 187 19.99 0.34 -8.57
N ILE A 188 19.30 -0.33 -7.63
CA ILE A 188 19.61 -1.72 -7.26
C ILE A 188 19.28 -2.67 -8.42
N SER A 189 20.28 -3.43 -8.86
CA SER A 189 20.12 -4.48 -9.86
C SER A 189 19.11 -5.55 -9.43
N ASN A 190 18.23 -5.97 -10.34
CA ASN A 190 17.21 -6.96 -10.05
C ASN A 190 17.79 -8.31 -9.60
N PHE A 191 17.20 -8.92 -8.58
CA PHE A 191 17.50 -10.28 -8.14
C PHE A 191 16.25 -11.04 -7.67
N PRO A 192 16.22 -12.39 -7.76
CA PRO A 192 15.10 -13.18 -7.26
C PRO A 192 14.94 -13.04 -5.74
N PHE A 193 13.71 -12.99 -5.24
CA PHE A 193 13.46 -13.01 -3.80
C PHE A 193 14.12 -14.25 -3.17
N PRO A 194 15.00 -14.08 -2.17
CA PRO A 194 15.83 -15.18 -1.67
C PRO A 194 15.04 -16.15 -0.80
N ALA A 195 15.30 -17.45 -1.00
CA ALA A 195 14.63 -18.51 -0.24
C ALA A 195 15.07 -18.52 1.23
N GLU A 196 16.30 -18.08 1.51
CA GLU A 196 16.89 -17.98 2.85
C GLU A 196 16.10 -17.05 3.77
N PHE A 197 15.26 -16.17 3.22
CA PHE A 197 14.35 -15.32 3.98
C PHE A 197 13.53 -16.10 5.02
N THR A 198 13.09 -17.32 4.70
CA THR A 198 12.30 -18.15 5.62
C THR A 198 13.07 -18.58 6.87
N ASN A 199 14.40 -18.48 6.86
CA ASN A 199 15.28 -18.83 7.98
C ASN A 199 15.58 -17.64 8.90
N MET A 200 15.13 -16.42 8.57
CA MET A 200 15.38 -15.21 9.37
C MET A 200 14.43 -15.13 10.58
N THR A 201 14.45 -16.13 11.47
CA THR A 201 13.46 -16.29 12.55
C THR A 201 13.49 -15.19 13.63
N ASN A 202 14.57 -14.41 13.71
CA ASN A 202 14.66 -13.24 14.60
C ASN A 202 14.04 -11.98 13.99
N LEU A 203 13.73 -11.99 12.70
CA LEU A 203 13.25 -10.82 11.99
C LEU A 203 11.88 -10.42 12.49
N THR A 204 11.78 -9.18 12.96
CA THR A 204 10.54 -8.56 13.41
C THR A 204 10.06 -7.50 12.42
N HIS A 205 10.98 -6.92 11.64
CA HIS A 205 10.66 -5.88 10.67
C HIS A 205 11.42 -6.07 9.35
N LEU A 206 10.66 -6.21 8.26
CA LEU A 206 11.18 -6.18 6.91
C LEU A 206 10.58 -4.99 6.16
N ALA A 207 11.45 -4.15 5.60
CA ALA A 207 11.07 -3.13 4.64
C ALA A 207 12.05 -3.13 3.47
N LEU A 208 11.67 -3.76 2.37
CA LEU A 208 12.39 -3.72 1.10
C LEU A 208 11.47 -3.08 0.10
N GLU A 209 11.59 -1.78 -0.13
CA GLU A 209 10.63 -1.08 -0.97
C GLU A 209 11.30 -0.48 -2.20
N GLY A 210 10.71 -0.78 -3.35
CA GLY A 210 11.06 -0.24 -4.65
C GLY A 210 10.81 1.26 -4.77
N GLY A 211 11.25 1.85 -5.87
CA GLY A 211 11.00 3.26 -6.15
C GLY A 211 9.52 3.54 -6.49
N ALA A 212 9.14 4.82 -6.49
CA ALA A 212 7.76 5.26 -6.70
C ALA A 212 7.14 4.93 -8.07
N ASN A 213 7.90 4.34 -9.02
CA ASN A 213 7.40 3.99 -10.35
C ASN A 213 7.45 2.47 -10.62
N GLY A 214 7.38 1.62 -9.59
CA GLY A 214 7.37 0.16 -9.77
C GLY A 214 8.73 -0.45 -10.13
N ASP A 215 9.81 0.33 -9.99
CA ASP A 215 11.19 -0.03 -10.31
C ASP A 215 11.92 -0.70 -9.15
N GLY A 216 11.21 -1.57 -8.42
CA GLY A 216 11.80 -2.37 -7.38
C GLY A 216 12.72 -3.45 -7.92
N PHE A 217 13.68 -3.85 -7.09
CA PHE A 217 14.75 -4.79 -7.43
C PHE A 217 14.43 -6.27 -7.17
N LEU A 218 13.42 -6.60 -6.37
CA LEU A 218 12.99 -7.98 -6.14
C LEU A 218 12.21 -8.53 -7.35
N THR A 219 12.50 -9.78 -7.69
CA THR A 219 11.88 -10.52 -8.80
C THR A 219 11.52 -11.94 -8.38
N GLY A 220 10.86 -12.71 -9.25
CA GLY A 220 10.57 -14.12 -9.00
C GLY A 220 9.30 -14.28 -8.16
N ASN A 221 9.31 -15.20 -7.18
CA ASN A 221 8.14 -15.48 -6.33
C ASN A 221 8.49 -15.28 -4.87
N LEU A 222 7.56 -14.74 -4.10
CA LEU A 222 7.64 -14.80 -2.63
C LEU A 222 7.47 -16.27 -2.17
N PRO A 223 8.29 -16.78 -1.23
CA PRO A 223 8.11 -18.14 -0.70
C PRO A 223 6.73 -18.32 -0.06
N SER A 224 6.11 -19.47 -0.32
CA SER A 224 4.74 -19.76 0.12
C SER A 224 4.64 -20.08 1.63
N ASP A 225 5.62 -20.80 2.18
CA ASP A 225 5.66 -21.13 3.61
C ASP A 225 6.52 -20.10 4.36
N LEU A 226 5.85 -19.18 5.05
CA LEU A 226 6.49 -18.17 5.89
C LEU A 226 6.34 -18.49 7.39
N SER A 227 5.99 -19.73 7.75
CA SER A 227 5.65 -20.12 9.12
C SER A 227 6.79 -19.95 10.13
N GLY A 228 8.05 -20.00 9.68
CA GLY A 228 9.23 -19.76 10.50
C GLY A 228 9.39 -18.31 10.98
N LEU A 229 8.66 -17.36 10.38
CA LEU A 229 8.75 -15.93 10.67
C LEU A 229 7.68 -15.46 11.66
N SER A 230 7.32 -16.29 12.64
CA SER A 230 6.25 -16.01 13.60
C SER A 230 6.46 -14.75 14.45
N GLY A 231 7.71 -14.25 14.53
CA GLY A 231 8.07 -13.00 15.20
C GLY A 231 7.86 -11.74 14.36
N LEU A 232 7.54 -11.87 13.07
CA LEU A 232 7.41 -10.74 12.15
C LEU A 232 6.20 -9.88 12.53
N LYS A 233 6.47 -8.58 12.66
CA LYS A 233 5.48 -7.54 12.98
C LYS A 233 5.19 -6.70 11.75
N TRP A 234 6.21 -6.42 10.94
CA TRP A 234 6.13 -5.53 9.79
C TRP A 234 6.65 -6.25 8.55
N PHE A 235 5.79 -6.40 7.54
CA PHE A 235 6.15 -6.98 6.26
C PHE A 235 5.86 -5.98 5.14
N ARG A 236 6.87 -5.22 4.72
CA ARG A 236 6.76 -4.21 3.66
C ARG A 236 7.68 -4.58 2.51
N ILE A 237 7.07 -4.99 1.39
CA ILE A 237 7.76 -5.25 0.13
C ILE A 237 7.05 -4.63 -1.09
N PRO A 238 6.65 -3.35 -1.07
CA PRO A 238 5.96 -2.76 -2.20
C PRO A 238 6.90 -2.32 -3.34
N ALA A 239 6.28 -2.01 -4.48
CA ALA A 239 6.83 -1.50 -5.73
C ALA A 239 7.81 -2.45 -6.41
N HIS A 240 7.58 -3.76 -6.34
CA HIS A 240 8.38 -4.79 -7.03
C HIS A 240 7.54 -5.47 -8.13
N GLU A 241 7.35 -4.83 -9.28
CA GLU A 241 6.43 -5.31 -10.34
C GLU A 241 6.77 -6.72 -10.87
N GLN A 242 8.04 -7.11 -10.77
CA GLN A 242 8.54 -8.41 -11.21
C GLN A 242 8.52 -9.49 -10.11
N LEU A 243 8.06 -9.14 -8.90
CA LEU A 243 7.84 -10.05 -7.79
C LEU A 243 6.39 -10.53 -7.79
N ALA A 244 6.19 -11.82 -8.01
CA ALA A 244 4.90 -12.48 -7.91
C ALA A 244 4.59 -12.87 -6.47
N ILE A 245 3.36 -12.61 -6.03
CA ILE A 245 2.84 -12.96 -4.72
C ILE A 245 1.50 -13.66 -4.93
N ASP A 246 1.48 -14.98 -4.75
CA ASP A 246 0.27 -15.77 -4.87
C ASP A 246 -0.39 -15.96 -3.50
N LEU A 247 -1.48 -15.21 -3.28
CA LEU A 247 -2.20 -15.24 -2.02
C LEU A 247 -2.93 -16.58 -1.77
N ASP A 248 -3.14 -17.41 -2.79
CA ASP A 248 -3.74 -18.75 -2.60
C ASP A 248 -2.77 -19.75 -1.96
N THR A 249 -1.45 -19.48 -2.02
CA THR A 249 -0.42 -20.41 -1.53
C THR A 249 0.36 -19.88 -0.34
N ILE A 250 0.39 -18.57 -0.15
CA ILE A 250 1.12 -17.97 0.96
C ILE A 250 0.45 -18.29 2.30
N ASP A 251 1.26 -18.58 3.31
CA ASP A 251 0.79 -18.79 4.67
C ASP A 251 1.49 -17.83 5.64
N MET A 252 0.74 -16.83 6.11
CA MET A 252 1.15 -15.89 7.15
C MET A 252 0.45 -16.16 8.49
N SER A 253 -0.35 -17.23 8.61
CA SER A 253 -1.25 -17.46 9.75
C SER A 253 -0.55 -17.55 11.11
N THR A 254 0.73 -17.94 11.11
CA THR A 254 1.54 -18.06 12.34
C THR A 254 2.06 -16.71 12.85
N MET A 255 2.03 -15.65 12.05
CA MET A 255 2.56 -14.32 12.38
C MET A 255 1.57 -13.50 13.22
N THR A 256 1.10 -14.05 14.34
CA THR A 256 0.03 -13.42 15.16
C THR A 256 0.38 -12.02 15.70
N GLY A 257 1.67 -11.65 15.72
CA GLY A 257 2.16 -10.31 16.05
C GLY A 257 2.18 -9.31 14.89
N LEU A 258 1.85 -9.75 13.67
CA LEU A 258 1.86 -8.94 12.46
C LEU A 258 0.84 -7.82 12.53
N ASN A 259 1.29 -6.60 12.33
CA ASN A 259 0.47 -5.40 12.40
C ASN A 259 0.48 -4.54 11.12
N MET A 260 1.43 -4.81 10.22
CA MET A 260 1.61 -4.13 8.95
C MET A 260 1.94 -5.12 7.85
N ILE A 261 1.17 -5.09 6.77
CA ILE A 261 1.44 -5.82 5.52
C ILE A 261 1.35 -4.82 4.38
N TRP A 262 2.42 -4.61 3.62
CA TRP A 262 2.40 -3.74 2.45
C TRP A 262 3.11 -4.42 1.28
N ILE A 263 2.34 -4.84 0.27
CA ILE A 263 2.82 -5.65 -0.87
C ILE A 263 2.41 -5.08 -2.23
N GLY A 264 2.04 -3.79 -2.30
CA GLY A 264 1.54 -3.24 -3.56
C GLY A 264 2.56 -2.90 -4.58
N GLY A 265 2.11 -2.74 -5.83
CA GLY A 265 3.04 -2.60 -6.95
C GLY A 265 3.84 -3.88 -7.20
N CYS A 266 3.41 -5.01 -6.63
CA CYS A 266 3.88 -6.36 -6.95
C CYS A 266 2.83 -7.07 -7.81
N ALA A 267 3.21 -8.17 -8.47
CA ALA A 267 2.29 -9.01 -9.22
C ALA A 267 1.52 -9.93 -8.25
N VAL A 268 0.51 -9.36 -7.56
CA VAL A 268 -0.32 -10.09 -6.60
C VAL A 268 -1.46 -10.83 -7.32
N SER A 269 -1.61 -12.12 -7.03
CA SER A 269 -2.67 -12.98 -7.56
C SER A 269 -3.36 -13.78 -6.46
N GLY A 270 -4.40 -14.53 -6.83
CA GLY A 270 -5.15 -15.38 -5.91
C GLY A 270 -6.24 -14.63 -5.15
N SER A 271 -6.84 -15.33 -4.19
CA SER A 271 -7.90 -14.82 -3.32
C SER A 271 -7.33 -14.26 -2.03
N LEU A 272 -8.01 -13.29 -1.41
CA LEU A 272 -7.63 -12.85 -0.07
C LEU A 272 -7.81 -14.00 0.95
N PRO A 273 -6.78 -14.36 1.73
CA PRO A 273 -6.88 -15.41 2.74
C PRO A 273 -7.79 -15.04 3.92
N ASP A 274 -8.52 -16.03 4.46
CA ASP A 274 -9.43 -15.84 5.61
C ASP A 274 -8.69 -15.36 6.87
N TYR A 275 -7.44 -15.76 7.07
CA TYR A 275 -6.67 -15.41 8.28
C TYR A 275 -6.35 -13.91 8.41
N PHE A 276 -6.53 -13.12 7.34
CA PHE A 276 -6.50 -11.65 7.43
C PHE A 276 -7.72 -11.08 8.16
N PHE A 277 -8.80 -11.84 8.28
CA PHE A 277 -10.10 -11.35 8.68
C PHE A 277 -10.78 -12.20 9.76
N ASP A 278 -10.38 -13.45 9.98
CA ASP A 278 -11.03 -14.36 10.92
C ASP A 278 -10.57 -14.21 12.39
N GLY A 279 -9.67 -13.25 12.65
CA GLY A 279 -9.07 -13.01 13.96
C GLY A 279 -7.75 -13.75 14.20
N THR A 280 -7.28 -14.57 13.24
CA THR A 280 -5.96 -15.21 13.30
C THR A 280 -4.83 -14.17 13.36
N LEU A 281 -4.95 -13.07 12.61
CA LEU A 281 -4.01 -11.95 12.62
C LEU A 281 -4.67 -10.70 13.23
N PRO A 282 -4.78 -10.62 14.58
CA PRO A 282 -5.65 -9.65 15.26
C PRO A 282 -5.09 -8.22 15.29
N ASN A 283 -3.82 -8.03 14.92
CA ASN A 283 -3.12 -6.76 15.06
C ASN A 283 -2.95 -6.01 13.73
N ILE A 284 -3.48 -6.49 12.61
CA ILE A 284 -3.33 -5.82 11.31
C ILE A 284 -4.14 -4.52 11.32
N TYR A 285 -3.44 -3.39 11.54
CA TYR A 285 -4.03 -2.05 11.64
C TYR A 285 -3.79 -1.22 10.37
N GLN A 286 -2.79 -1.55 9.55
CA GLN A 286 -2.40 -0.81 8.35
C GLN A 286 -2.16 -1.72 7.14
N SER A 287 -2.53 -1.18 5.99
CA SER A 287 -3.12 -1.83 4.81
C SER A 287 -2.16 -2.54 3.85
N ILE A 288 -2.68 -3.62 3.23
CA ILE A 288 -2.18 -4.30 2.01
C ILE A 288 -2.25 -3.35 0.80
N ASN A 289 -1.55 -2.23 0.86
CA ASN A 289 -1.62 -1.15 -0.11
C ASN A 289 -1.13 -1.61 -1.48
N SER A 290 -2.03 -1.98 -2.41
CA SER A 290 -1.73 -2.38 -3.80
C SER A 290 -1.67 -1.22 -4.80
N TRP A 291 -0.95 -0.16 -4.45
CA TRP A 291 -0.83 1.02 -5.31
C TRP A 291 0.05 0.76 -6.54
N PRO A 292 -0.37 1.14 -7.76
CA PRO A 292 0.55 1.26 -8.88
C PRO A 292 1.48 2.44 -8.62
N GLY A 293 2.78 2.21 -8.70
CA GLY A 293 3.78 3.26 -8.68
C GLY A 293 3.54 4.23 -9.84
N GLY A 294 3.15 5.46 -9.54
CA GLY A 294 2.88 6.45 -10.57
C GLY A 294 2.43 7.78 -9.98
N SER A 295 3.33 8.75 -10.02
CA SER A 295 3.13 10.15 -9.65
C SER A 295 1.76 10.73 -10.00
N SER A 296 1.00 11.15 -8.98
CA SER A 296 0.11 12.30 -9.11
C SER A 296 0.16 13.13 -7.83
N PRO A 297 0.57 14.41 -7.88
CA PRO A 297 0.49 15.33 -6.75
C PRO A 297 -0.99 15.64 -6.49
N GLY A 298 -1.59 14.82 -5.63
CA GLY A 298 -3.03 14.70 -5.37
C GLY A 298 -3.44 13.31 -4.85
N ALA A 299 -2.53 12.34 -4.89
CA ALA A 299 -2.74 10.92 -4.55
C ALA A 299 -2.29 10.53 -3.12
N GLU A 300 -2.69 11.30 -2.10
CA GLU A 300 -2.62 10.89 -0.68
C GLU A 300 -3.83 9.99 -0.34
N GLY A 301 -3.88 8.76 -0.87
CA GLY A 301 -5.11 7.94 -0.81
C GLY A 301 -5.37 7.19 0.49
N ALA A 302 -4.89 7.69 1.62
CA ALA A 302 -5.71 7.72 2.83
C ALA A 302 -6.10 9.19 2.99
N HIS A 303 -7.39 9.53 2.90
CA HIS A 303 -7.85 10.91 2.99
C HIS A 303 -7.15 11.64 4.15
N PRO A 304 -6.68 12.90 3.99
CA PRO A 304 -5.88 13.62 4.98
C PRO A 304 -6.43 13.61 6.40
N GLU A 305 -7.74 13.43 6.59
CA GLU A 305 -8.36 13.34 7.92
C GLU A 305 -8.10 12.02 8.68
N VAL A 306 -7.85 10.92 7.95
CA VAL A 306 -7.40 9.63 8.53
C VAL A 306 -5.87 9.58 8.57
N ALA A 307 -5.19 10.23 7.62
CA ALA A 307 -3.73 10.39 7.62
C ALA A 307 -3.22 11.40 8.68
N ALA A 308 -4.02 12.39 9.09
CA ALA A 308 -3.63 13.39 10.09
C ALA A 308 -3.85 12.94 11.54
N ASN A 309 -4.58 11.84 11.77
CA ASN A 309 -4.70 11.18 13.08
C ASN A 309 -3.84 9.91 13.20
N GLN A 310 -2.83 9.77 12.33
CA GLN A 310 -1.78 8.74 12.33
C GLN A 310 -0.77 8.95 13.48
N GLY A 311 -1.26 9.18 14.71
CA GLY A 311 -0.43 8.89 15.87
C GLY A 311 -0.18 7.37 15.90
N PRO A 312 1.01 6.89 16.28
CA PRO A 312 1.35 5.46 16.24
C PRO A 312 0.55 4.59 17.24
N TYR A 313 -0.37 5.19 18.01
CA TYR A 313 -1.22 4.52 19.00
C TYR A 313 -2.67 5.02 18.99
N GLY A 314 -3.16 5.52 17.85
CA GLY A 314 -4.57 5.87 17.70
C GLY A 314 -5.44 4.60 17.63
N ASN A 315 -5.99 4.18 18.78
CA ASN A 315 -6.97 3.10 18.95
C ASN A 315 -7.71 2.65 17.67
N GLY A 316 -7.34 1.48 17.14
CA GLY A 316 -8.26 0.55 16.47
C GLY A 316 -8.97 1.03 15.20
N PHE A 317 -8.24 1.61 14.24
CA PHE A 317 -8.82 1.94 12.94
C PHE A 317 -8.32 0.97 11.87
N ASN A 318 -9.14 -0.04 11.55
CA ASN A 318 -8.84 -1.05 10.53
C ASN A 318 -9.07 -0.45 9.13
N VAL A 319 -8.00 0.06 8.51
CA VAL A 319 -7.99 0.50 7.11
C VAL A 319 -7.52 -0.67 6.26
N PHE A 320 -8.37 -1.13 5.34
CA PHE A 320 -8.03 -2.20 4.42
C PHE A 320 -8.12 -1.67 3.00
N GLN A 321 -6.98 -1.54 2.32
CA GLN A 321 -6.92 -1.12 0.93
C GLN A 321 -6.41 -2.29 0.11
N TYR A 322 -7.12 -2.64 -0.95
CA TYR A 322 -6.68 -3.61 -1.96
C TYR A 322 -7.29 -3.18 -3.29
N ARG A 323 -6.62 -2.25 -3.98
CA ARG A 323 -7.12 -1.57 -5.18
C ARG A 323 -6.30 -1.93 -6.40
N ASN A 324 -6.92 -1.87 -7.59
CA ASN A 324 -6.21 -2.06 -8.86
C ASN A 324 -5.54 -3.44 -8.98
N ASN A 325 -6.30 -4.51 -8.71
CA ASN A 325 -5.88 -5.90 -8.91
C ASN A 325 -7.02 -6.67 -9.61
N SER A 326 -7.03 -8.01 -9.49
CA SER A 326 -8.00 -8.89 -10.13
C SER A 326 -8.81 -9.72 -9.14
N LEU A 327 -9.14 -9.18 -7.96
CA LEU A 327 -10.02 -9.89 -7.02
C LEU A 327 -11.42 -10.02 -7.59
N THR A 328 -11.97 -11.25 -7.57
CA THR A 328 -13.33 -11.54 -8.03
C THR A 328 -14.35 -11.65 -6.89
N SER A 329 -13.87 -11.89 -5.66
CA SER A 329 -14.71 -12.02 -4.46
C SER A 329 -13.97 -11.62 -3.18
N LEU A 330 -14.74 -11.30 -2.13
CA LEU A 330 -14.23 -11.06 -0.78
C LEU A 330 -14.52 -12.26 0.14
N PRO A 331 -13.68 -12.52 1.16
CA PRO A 331 -13.94 -13.57 2.15
C PRO A 331 -15.25 -13.34 2.91
N ALA A 332 -16.02 -14.40 3.16
CA ALA A 332 -17.30 -14.31 3.88
C ALA A 332 -17.12 -13.80 5.33
N THR A 333 -15.97 -14.08 5.92
CA THR A 333 -15.58 -13.69 7.28
C THR A 333 -15.24 -12.20 7.41
N LEU A 334 -14.93 -11.51 6.30
CA LEU A 334 -14.50 -10.11 6.27
C LEU A 334 -15.42 -9.22 7.10
N TRP A 335 -16.70 -9.20 6.76
CA TRP A 335 -17.66 -8.30 7.39
C TRP A 335 -18.11 -8.80 8.76
N GLN A 336 -18.29 -10.11 8.93
CA GLN A 336 -18.80 -10.68 10.18
C GLN A 336 -17.81 -10.50 11.34
N ASN A 337 -16.53 -10.71 11.09
CA ASN A 337 -15.51 -10.78 12.13
C ASN A 337 -14.81 -9.43 12.36
N ASN A 338 -15.02 -8.43 11.50
CA ASN A 338 -14.33 -7.13 11.57
C ASN A 338 -15.29 -5.93 11.64
N PRO A 339 -16.16 -5.82 12.66
CA PRO A 339 -17.09 -4.68 12.81
C PRO A 339 -16.40 -3.31 13.03
N GLY A 340 -15.08 -3.32 13.28
CA GLY A 340 -14.23 -2.15 13.43
C GLY A 340 -13.61 -1.62 12.13
N ILE A 341 -13.97 -2.19 10.96
CA ILE A 341 -13.49 -1.67 9.66
C ILE A 341 -13.99 -0.25 9.45
N ILE A 342 -13.05 0.64 9.10
CA ILE A 342 -13.32 2.07 8.93
C ILE A 342 -13.32 2.46 7.46
N GLN A 343 -12.41 1.89 6.69
CA GLN A 343 -12.17 2.27 5.29
C GLN A 343 -11.76 1.02 4.51
N PRO A 344 -12.73 0.18 4.11
CA PRO A 344 -12.54 -0.86 3.12
C PRO A 344 -12.50 -0.21 1.73
N GLU A 345 -11.40 -0.42 1.04
CA GLU A 345 -11.18 0.02 -0.33
C GLU A 345 -10.84 -1.17 -1.21
N PHE A 346 -11.82 -1.61 -1.99
CA PHE A 346 -11.68 -2.67 -2.97
C PHE A 346 -11.92 -2.16 -4.39
N ALA A 347 -11.70 -0.86 -4.61
CA ALA A 347 -11.90 -0.22 -5.91
C ALA A 347 -10.95 -0.79 -6.98
N MET A 348 -11.39 -0.76 -8.25
CA MET A 348 -10.57 -1.21 -9.39
C MET A 348 -10.16 -2.68 -9.24
N ASN A 349 -11.13 -3.57 -8.97
CA ASN A 349 -10.93 -5.02 -9.04
C ASN A 349 -11.99 -5.61 -9.99
N ASP A 350 -12.13 -6.94 -9.98
CA ASP A 350 -13.11 -7.68 -10.77
C ASP A 350 -14.25 -8.22 -9.89
N LEU A 351 -14.54 -7.58 -8.74
CA LEU A 351 -15.47 -8.12 -7.75
C LEU A 351 -16.88 -8.24 -8.32
N THR A 352 -17.47 -9.43 -8.25
CA THR A 352 -18.88 -9.64 -8.62
C THR A 352 -19.83 -9.59 -7.42
N THR A 353 -19.28 -9.76 -6.21
CA THR A 353 -20.01 -9.68 -4.93
C THR A 353 -19.07 -9.24 -3.82
N ILE A 354 -19.60 -8.57 -2.80
CA ILE A 354 -18.93 -8.33 -1.52
C ILE A 354 -19.23 -9.40 -0.47
N GLY A 355 -20.01 -10.43 -0.82
CA GLY A 355 -20.30 -11.61 0.02
C GLY A 355 -21.51 -11.45 0.96
N THR A 356 -21.94 -10.23 1.26
CA THR A 356 -23.15 -9.96 2.05
C THR A 356 -23.75 -8.60 1.71
N LYS A 357 -25.07 -8.49 1.76
CA LYS A 357 -25.77 -7.19 1.72
C LYS A 357 -25.99 -6.59 3.12
N ASP A 358 -25.77 -7.35 4.18
CA ASP A 358 -25.94 -6.87 5.54
C ASP A 358 -24.62 -6.35 6.10
N LEU A 359 -24.47 -5.03 6.11
CA LEU A 359 -23.35 -4.33 6.73
C LEU A 359 -23.80 -3.55 7.98
N SER A 360 -24.93 -3.93 8.59
CA SER A 360 -25.46 -3.23 9.77
C SER A 360 -24.56 -3.32 11.00
N ASN A 361 -23.64 -4.28 11.05
CA ASN A 361 -22.65 -4.41 12.11
C ASN A 361 -21.40 -3.50 11.91
N GLN A 362 -21.25 -2.87 10.74
CA GLN A 362 -20.11 -2.00 10.43
C GLN A 362 -20.31 -0.59 10.98
N ASN A 363 -20.29 -0.46 12.30
CA ASN A 363 -20.61 0.79 13.00
C ASN A 363 -19.44 1.79 13.05
N SER A 364 -18.27 1.39 12.56
CA SER A 364 -17.05 2.23 12.52
C SER A 364 -16.72 2.74 11.11
N LEU A 365 -17.53 2.37 10.12
CA LEU A 365 -17.31 2.72 8.72
C LEU A 365 -17.29 4.25 8.57
N ARG A 366 -16.35 4.74 7.76
CA ARG A 366 -16.23 6.16 7.39
C ARG A 366 -16.22 6.33 5.88
N TYR A 367 -15.58 5.41 5.16
CA TYR A 367 -15.53 5.37 3.71
C TYR A 367 -15.96 3.98 3.23
N LEU A 368 -16.53 3.88 2.03
CA LEU A 368 -16.76 2.61 1.35
C LEU A 368 -16.42 2.77 -0.13
N ARG A 369 -15.28 2.23 -0.56
CA ARG A 369 -14.81 2.34 -1.95
C ARG A 369 -14.88 0.99 -2.64
N LEU A 370 -15.86 0.85 -3.52
CA LEU A 370 -16.13 -0.33 -4.33
C LEU A 370 -16.21 0.01 -5.82
N ASN A 371 -15.86 1.23 -6.22
CA ASN A 371 -15.93 1.69 -7.60
C ASN A 371 -15.04 0.87 -8.55
N GLU A 372 -15.37 0.85 -9.83
CA GLU A 372 -14.60 0.13 -10.86
C GLU A 372 -14.48 -1.37 -10.58
N ASN A 373 -15.62 -2.02 -10.29
CA ASN A 373 -15.74 -3.47 -10.12
C ASN A 373 -16.82 -4.04 -11.06
N GLU A 374 -17.19 -5.31 -10.86
CA GLU A 374 -18.24 -6.01 -11.62
C GLU A 374 -19.50 -6.26 -10.74
N LEU A 375 -19.69 -5.49 -9.66
CA LEU A 375 -20.75 -5.71 -8.67
C LEU A 375 -22.13 -5.48 -9.30
N HIS A 376 -23.03 -6.44 -9.09
CA HIS A 376 -24.39 -6.42 -9.65
C HIS A 376 -25.42 -7.07 -8.72
N GLU A 377 -25.09 -7.17 -7.43
CA GLU A 377 -26.05 -7.54 -6.39
C GLU A 377 -26.81 -6.30 -5.89
N ASP A 378 -27.76 -6.49 -4.96
CA ASP A 378 -28.36 -5.38 -4.23
C ASP A 378 -27.27 -4.59 -3.48
N LEU A 379 -27.35 -3.26 -3.47
CA LEU A 379 -26.44 -2.47 -2.64
C LEU A 379 -26.50 -2.94 -1.17
N PRO A 380 -25.38 -2.98 -0.44
CA PRO A 380 -25.44 -3.33 0.97
C PRO A 380 -26.24 -2.29 1.77
N TYR A 381 -26.83 -2.69 2.89
CA TYR A 381 -27.46 -1.77 3.83
C TYR A 381 -26.62 -1.62 5.10
N LEU A 382 -26.49 -0.38 5.57
CA LEU A 382 -25.74 -0.02 6.78
C LEU A 382 -26.68 0.08 7.99
N SER A 383 -26.11 0.32 9.17
CA SER A 383 -26.88 0.90 10.27
C SER A 383 -27.07 2.40 10.00
N TRP A 384 -28.32 2.86 9.98
CA TRP A 384 -28.68 4.24 9.61
C TRP A 384 -28.61 5.22 10.81
N ASN A 385 -28.13 4.76 11.97
CA ASN A 385 -28.08 5.53 13.21
C ASN A 385 -26.77 6.32 13.41
N TYR A 386 -25.90 6.37 12.40
CA TYR A 386 -24.67 7.14 12.41
C TYR A 386 -24.43 7.79 11.04
N THR A 387 -23.52 8.75 10.97
CA THR A 387 -23.19 9.45 9.73
C THR A 387 -21.74 9.14 9.36
N LEU A 388 -21.52 8.65 8.14
CA LEU A 388 -20.20 8.48 7.55
C LEU A 388 -19.52 9.86 7.49
N SER A 389 -18.31 9.95 8.05
CA SER A 389 -17.50 11.16 7.92
C SER A 389 -16.86 11.30 6.55
N GLY A 390 -16.76 10.20 5.79
CA GLY A 390 -16.25 10.15 4.43
C GLY A 390 -17.34 9.86 3.40
N GLY A 391 -16.89 9.37 2.24
CA GLY A 391 -17.73 9.12 1.08
C GLY A 391 -17.94 7.65 0.74
N ILE A 392 -18.93 7.41 -0.11
CA ILE A 392 -19.23 6.12 -0.72
C ILE A 392 -18.99 6.22 -2.22
N GLU A 393 -18.19 5.32 -2.75
CA GLU A 393 -17.85 5.25 -4.16
C GLU A 393 -18.20 3.88 -4.72
N ILE A 394 -19.22 3.83 -5.57
CA ILE A 394 -19.74 2.62 -6.23
C ILE A 394 -19.89 2.80 -7.74
N GLN A 395 -19.44 3.92 -8.30
CA GLN A 395 -19.43 4.18 -9.74
C GLN A 395 -18.63 3.11 -10.50
N ASN A 396 -18.89 2.96 -11.80
CA ASN A 396 -18.24 1.98 -12.67
C ASN A 396 -18.40 0.51 -12.22
N ASN A 397 -19.53 0.18 -11.60
CA ASN A 397 -19.99 -1.19 -11.34
C ASN A 397 -21.09 -1.60 -12.33
N ARG A 398 -21.77 -2.72 -12.12
CA ARG A 398 -22.92 -3.17 -12.91
C ARG A 398 -24.25 -3.04 -12.15
N TYR A 399 -24.35 -2.07 -11.24
CA TYR A 399 -25.62 -1.80 -10.56
C TYR A 399 -26.67 -1.26 -11.53
N VAL A 400 -27.89 -1.78 -11.40
CA VAL A 400 -29.08 -1.27 -12.11
C VAL A 400 -30.08 -0.74 -11.07
N PHE A 401 -31.11 -0.01 -11.51
CA PHE A 401 -32.04 0.67 -10.59
C PHE A 401 -32.64 -0.24 -9.50
N LYS A 402 -32.96 -1.50 -9.80
CA LYS A 402 -33.51 -2.43 -8.79
C LYS A 402 -32.55 -2.70 -7.62
N HIS A 403 -31.25 -2.68 -7.86
CA HIS A 403 -30.22 -2.89 -6.83
C HIS A 403 -30.10 -1.69 -5.89
N MET A 404 -30.59 -0.52 -6.30
CA MET A 404 -30.51 0.74 -5.56
C MET A 404 -31.85 1.16 -4.97
N LEU A 405 -32.98 0.76 -5.57
CA LEU A 405 -34.33 1.20 -5.18
C LEU A 405 -35.11 0.19 -4.34
N TYR A 406 -34.47 -0.87 -3.85
CA TYR A 406 -35.14 -1.78 -2.91
C TYR A 406 -35.18 -1.17 -1.50
N VAL A 407 -36.18 -1.56 -0.71
CA VAL A 407 -36.32 -1.15 0.70
C VAL A 407 -35.58 -2.16 1.59
N PRO A 408 -34.51 -1.76 2.30
CA PRO A 408 -33.78 -2.67 3.16
C PRO A 408 -34.58 -3.05 4.42
N PRO A 409 -34.32 -4.24 5.03
CA PRO A 409 -35.08 -4.73 6.18
C PRO A 409 -35.05 -3.80 7.40
N ASN A 410 -34.03 -2.96 7.51
CA ASN A 410 -33.82 -2.02 8.61
C ASN A 410 -34.14 -0.56 8.23
N ALA A 411 -34.86 -0.32 7.13
CA ALA A 411 -35.29 1.02 6.73
C ALA A 411 -36.21 1.63 7.81
N PRO A 412 -35.91 2.82 8.35
CA PRO A 412 -36.66 3.41 9.45
C PRO A 412 -38.09 3.83 9.06
N ASN A 413 -38.31 4.34 7.84
CA ASN A 413 -39.61 4.81 7.37
C ASN A 413 -39.96 4.26 5.97
N GLY A 414 -39.38 3.13 5.58
CA GLY A 414 -39.65 2.49 4.28
C GLY A 414 -38.93 3.15 3.09
N GLU A 415 -37.92 3.98 3.34
CA GLU A 415 -37.05 4.55 2.31
C GLU A 415 -36.24 3.43 1.60
N THR A 416 -35.90 3.68 0.35
CA THR A 416 -34.99 2.83 -0.42
C THR A 416 -33.55 2.93 0.09
N VAL A 417 -32.74 1.91 -0.17
CA VAL A 417 -31.31 1.93 0.22
C VAL A 417 -30.57 3.12 -0.38
N PHE A 418 -30.92 3.55 -1.59
CA PHE A 418 -30.35 4.72 -2.25
C PHE A 418 -30.67 6.04 -1.55
N GLU A 419 -31.92 6.23 -1.12
CA GLU A 419 -32.32 7.40 -0.33
C GLU A 419 -31.59 7.44 1.01
N LEU A 420 -31.44 6.28 1.65
CA LEU A 420 -30.72 6.16 2.91
C LEU A 420 -29.23 6.49 2.73
N TYR A 421 -28.60 6.02 1.66
CA TYR A 421 -27.21 6.36 1.34
C TYR A 421 -26.98 7.84 1.02
N LYS A 422 -27.92 8.51 0.35
CA LYS A 422 -27.83 9.97 0.15
C LYS A 422 -27.83 10.76 1.46
N ASN A 423 -28.42 10.20 2.52
CA ASN A 423 -28.57 10.88 3.81
C ASN A 423 -27.50 10.48 4.84
N VAL A 424 -26.69 9.44 4.58
CA VAL A 424 -25.74 8.89 5.55
C VAL A 424 -24.33 9.52 5.47
N THR A 425 -24.03 10.35 4.47
CA THR A 425 -22.69 10.95 4.29
C THR A 425 -22.65 12.42 4.76
N GLN A 426 -21.73 12.79 5.65
CA GLN A 426 -21.55 14.17 6.14
C GLN A 426 -21.11 15.13 5.03
N SER A 427 -20.26 14.68 4.11
CA SER A 427 -19.73 15.46 2.99
C SER A 427 -20.69 15.52 1.78
N GLY A 428 -21.75 14.71 1.77
CA GLY A 428 -22.60 14.50 0.59
C GLY A 428 -21.97 13.64 -0.51
N GLU A 429 -20.81 13.04 -0.26
CA GLU A 429 -20.07 12.23 -1.23
C GLU A 429 -20.69 10.83 -1.38
N PHE A 430 -21.67 10.71 -2.27
CA PHE A 430 -22.15 9.43 -2.75
C PHE A 430 -21.99 9.36 -4.28
N SER A 431 -20.90 8.73 -4.73
CA SER A 431 -20.54 8.58 -6.13
C SER A 431 -21.07 7.26 -6.68
N TYR A 432 -22.03 7.33 -7.59
CA TYR A 432 -22.66 6.16 -8.22
C TYR A 432 -22.82 6.26 -9.73
N VAL A 433 -22.46 7.39 -10.33
CA VAL A 433 -22.52 7.63 -11.77
C VAL A 433 -21.09 7.69 -12.33
N PRO A 434 -20.79 7.04 -13.47
CA PRO A 434 -21.67 6.15 -14.26
C PRO A 434 -21.70 4.72 -13.71
N GLN A 435 -22.49 3.84 -14.33
CA GLN A 435 -22.40 2.38 -14.18
C GLN A 435 -22.01 1.77 -15.53
N LYS A 436 -21.31 0.63 -15.52
CA LYS A 436 -20.97 -0.18 -16.69
C LYS A 436 -22.25 -0.64 -17.41
N PRO A 437 -22.19 -0.88 -18.73
CA PRO A 437 -23.35 -1.35 -19.47
C PRO A 437 -23.86 -2.70 -18.93
N PHE A 438 -25.18 -2.92 -19.02
CA PHE A 438 -25.82 -4.16 -18.58
C PHE A 438 -26.05 -5.14 -19.73
N GLY A 439 -26.20 -6.42 -19.41
CA GLY A 439 -26.35 -7.49 -20.40
C GLY A 439 -25.01 -7.89 -21.02
N GLN A 440 -25.05 -8.52 -22.20
CA GLN A 440 -23.86 -9.00 -22.91
C GLN A 440 -23.83 -8.45 -24.33
N ALA A 441 -22.64 -8.08 -24.79
CA ALA A 441 -22.42 -7.67 -26.16
C ALA A 441 -22.63 -8.88 -27.09
N ARG A 442 -23.34 -8.69 -28.21
CA ARG A 442 -23.60 -9.78 -29.16
C ARG A 442 -23.86 -9.23 -30.56
N THR A 443 -24.09 -10.13 -31.50
CA THR A 443 -24.47 -9.81 -32.88
C THR A 443 -25.55 -10.77 -33.33
N ILE A 444 -26.64 -10.24 -33.90
CA ILE A 444 -27.74 -11.04 -34.43
C ILE A 444 -27.76 -10.91 -35.95
N SER A 445 -27.76 -12.04 -36.65
CA SER A 445 -27.91 -12.09 -38.12
C SER A 445 -29.26 -12.68 -38.47
N VAL A 446 -30.06 -11.95 -39.25
CA VAL A 446 -31.37 -12.40 -39.75
C VAL A 446 -31.48 -12.17 -41.25
N ALA A 447 -32.28 -13.00 -41.93
CA ALA A 447 -32.57 -12.81 -43.34
C ALA A 447 -33.56 -11.65 -43.54
N GLU A 448 -33.47 -10.96 -44.67
CA GLU A 448 -34.42 -9.91 -45.04
C GLU A 448 -35.86 -10.44 -45.01
N GLY A 449 -36.76 -9.66 -44.43
CA GLY A 449 -38.15 -10.02 -44.21
C GLY A 449 -38.43 -10.89 -42.97
N SER A 450 -37.39 -11.29 -42.23
CA SER A 450 -37.56 -12.03 -40.97
C SER A 450 -37.99 -11.11 -39.83
N GLU A 451 -38.68 -11.67 -38.84
CA GLU A 451 -38.90 -11.02 -37.56
C GLU A 451 -37.71 -11.23 -36.62
N VAL A 452 -37.28 -10.19 -35.91
CA VAL A 452 -36.31 -10.27 -34.82
C VAL A 452 -36.83 -9.51 -33.60
N THR A 453 -36.75 -10.13 -32.43
CA THR A 453 -37.15 -9.52 -31.15
C THR A 453 -35.93 -9.45 -30.23
N LEU A 454 -35.64 -8.25 -29.72
CA LEU A 454 -34.64 -7.98 -28.69
C LEU A 454 -35.36 -7.87 -27.35
N ASN A 455 -35.23 -8.84 -26.44
CA ASN A 455 -36.02 -8.89 -25.20
C ASN A 455 -35.26 -9.44 -23.98
N ASP A 456 -33.94 -9.60 -24.06
CA ASP A 456 -33.12 -10.31 -23.07
C ASP A 456 -32.87 -9.52 -21.79
N PHE A 457 -33.39 -8.31 -21.69
CA PHE A 457 -33.25 -7.42 -20.54
C PHE A 457 -34.41 -7.54 -19.53
N ASP A 458 -35.40 -8.40 -19.81
CA ASP A 458 -36.67 -8.46 -19.08
C ASP A 458 -36.52 -8.81 -17.59
N GLY A 459 -35.43 -9.47 -17.17
CA GLY A 459 -35.09 -9.77 -15.77
C GLY A 459 -33.95 -8.92 -15.18
N ILE A 460 -33.29 -8.11 -16.01
CA ILE A 460 -32.10 -7.33 -15.61
C ILE A 460 -32.55 -5.96 -15.10
N VAL A 461 -33.25 -5.19 -15.93
CA VAL A 461 -33.67 -3.80 -15.65
C VAL A 461 -35.15 -3.72 -15.24
N THR A 462 -35.54 -4.54 -14.26
CA THR A 462 -36.90 -4.62 -13.73
C THR A 462 -37.14 -3.64 -12.58
N HIS A 463 -37.81 -2.53 -12.84
CA HIS A 463 -38.34 -1.65 -11.80
C HIS A 463 -39.56 -0.90 -12.36
N ALA A 464 -40.59 -0.68 -11.53
CA ALA A 464 -41.88 -0.14 -11.97
C ALA A 464 -41.76 1.24 -12.64
N ASP A 465 -40.89 2.10 -12.11
CA ASP A 465 -40.71 3.48 -12.59
C ASP A 465 -39.69 3.64 -13.73
N ASN A 466 -39.06 2.55 -14.18
CA ASN A 466 -38.07 2.62 -15.27
C ASN A 466 -38.72 3.13 -16.56
N GLN A 467 -38.03 4.06 -17.22
CA GLN A 467 -38.35 4.54 -18.55
C GLN A 467 -37.35 3.97 -19.54
N TYR A 468 -37.84 3.49 -20.68
CA TYR A 468 -37.06 2.77 -21.67
C TYR A 468 -37.00 3.56 -22.97
N GLN A 469 -35.87 3.51 -23.65
CA GLN A 469 -35.70 4.08 -24.99
C GLN A 469 -34.68 3.25 -25.78
N TRP A 470 -35.12 2.64 -26.87
CA TRP A 470 -34.19 1.98 -27.79
C TRP A 470 -33.48 2.99 -28.68
N GLN A 471 -32.20 2.76 -28.92
CA GLN A 471 -31.37 3.51 -29.85
C GLN A 471 -30.81 2.58 -30.92
N LYS A 472 -30.67 3.13 -32.13
CA LYS A 472 -29.91 2.54 -33.23
C LYS A 472 -28.79 3.50 -33.60
N ASP A 473 -27.55 3.03 -33.57
CA ASP A 473 -26.34 3.82 -33.90
C ASP A 473 -26.28 5.15 -33.12
N GLY A 474 -26.72 5.12 -31.85
CA GLY A 474 -26.78 6.28 -30.95
C GLY A 474 -28.00 7.20 -31.13
N VAL A 475 -28.91 6.90 -32.05
CA VAL A 475 -30.12 7.70 -32.32
C VAL A 475 -31.36 7.02 -31.76
N ASN A 476 -32.21 7.76 -31.04
CA ASN A 476 -33.47 7.24 -30.50
C ASN A 476 -34.40 6.75 -31.61
N ILE A 477 -34.88 5.51 -31.47
CA ILE A 477 -35.94 4.96 -32.31
C ILE A 477 -37.28 5.49 -31.79
N SER A 478 -37.99 6.25 -32.61
CA SER A 478 -39.25 6.90 -32.21
C SER A 478 -40.28 5.87 -31.72
N GLY A 479 -40.86 6.10 -30.54
CA GLY A 479 -41.89 5.23 -29.95
C GLY A 479 -41.39 3.89 -29.40
N ALA A 480 -40.10 3.57 -29.53
CA ALA A 480 -39.52 2.33 -29.03
C ALA A 480 -39.20 2.43 -27.53
N THR A 481 -40.24 2.56 -26.71
CA THR A 481 -40.16 2.79 -25.26
C THR A 481 -40.55 1.57 -24.43
N SER A 482 -40.52 0.39 -25.04
CA SER A 482 -40.75 -0.89 -24.37
C SER A 482 -39.43 -1.56 -23.99
N ARG A 483 -39.46 -2.46 -23.01
CA ARG A 483 -38.30 -3.30 -22.63
C ARG A 483 -37.81 -4.18 -23.77
N SER A 484 -38.72 -4.55 -24.68
CA SER A 484 -38.40 -5.26 -25.91
C SER A 484 -38.54 -4.37 -27.14
N LEU A 485 -37.79 -4.70 -28.19
CA LEU A 485 -37.92 -4.14 -29.52
C LEU A 485 -38.15 -5.29 -30.51
N THR A 486 -39.20 -5.22 -31.32
CA THR A 486 -39.49 -6.20 -32.37
C THR A 486 -39.43 -5.52 -33.73
N LEU A 487 -38.60 -6.05 -34.62
CA LEU A 487 -38.55 -5.68 -36.03
C LEU A 487 -39.25 -6.79 -36.81
N SER A 488 -40.53 -6.60 -37.15
CA SER A 488 -41.36 -7.65 -37.78
C SER A 488 -41.05 -7.92 -39.26
N ASN A 489 -40.25 -7.07 -39.90
CA ASN A 489 -39.84 -7.22 -41.31
C ASN A 489 -38.44 -6.60 -41.49
N ALA A 490 -37.41 -7.27 -40.98
CA ALA A 490 -36.05 -6.75 -41.00
C ALA A 490 -35.57 -6.47 -42.43
N GLN A 491 -34.99 -5.29 -42.67
CA GLN A 491 -34.44 -4.85 -43.95
C GLN A 491 -32.94 -4.57 -43.84
N SER A 492 -32.24 -4.48 -44.97
CA SER A 492 -30.82 -4.08 -45.00
C SER A 492 -30.58 -2.71 -44.34
N SER A 493 -31.55 -1.80 -44.41
CA SER A 493 -31.54 -0.51 -43.72
C SER A 493 -31.66 -0.60 -42.20
N ASP A 494 -32.05 -1.75 -41.64
CA ASP A 494 -32.17 -1.97 -40.20
C ASP A 494 -30.83 -2.42 -39.58
N ALA A 495 -29.85 -2.84 -40.37
CA ALA A 495 -28.52 -3.14 -39.86
C ALA A 495 -27.91 -1.93 -39.12
N GLY A 496 -27.33 -2.18 -37.94
CA GLY A 496 -26.73 -1.17 -37.07
C GLY A 496 -26.57 -1.71 -35.65
N THR A 497 -25.97 -0.91 -34.76
CA THR A 497 -25.81 -1.25 -33.34
C THR A 497 -27.03 -0.80 -32.55
N TYR A 498 -27.66 -1.73 -31.83
CA TYR A 498 -28.81 -1.42 -30.99
C TYR A 498 -28.40 -1.35 -29.51
N ARG A 499 -28.97 -0.39 -28.78
CA ARG A 499 -28.83 -0.27 -27.32
C ARG A 499 -30.16 0.07 -26.67
N LEU A 500 -30.42 -0.51 -25.50
CA LEU A 500 -31.50 -0.09 -24.62
C LEU A 500 -30.96 0.95 -23.63
N VAL A 501 -31.53 2.15 -23.65
CA VAL A 501 -31.30 3.19 -22.64
C VAL A 501 -32.40 3.12 -21.59
N VAL A 502 -32.01 3.13 -20.31
CA VAL A 502 -32.93 3.09 -19.18
C VAL A 502 -32.66 4.27 -18.25
N THR A 503 -33.71 5.02 -17.92
CA THR A 503 -33.69 6.07 -16.90
C THR A 503 -34.74 5.79 -15.83
N ASN A 504 -34.59 6.39 -14.65
CA ASN A 504 -35.56 6.25 -13.57
C ASN A 504 -35.69 7.59 -12.83
N PRO A 505 -36.91 8.12 -12.63
CA PRO A 505 -37.10 9.42 -11.99
C PRO A 505 -36.61 9.47 -10.53
N ASN A 506 -36.53 8.33 -9.84
CA ASN A 506 -36.05 8.26 -8.45
C ASN A 506 -34.51 8.36 -8.36
N ILE A 507 -33.79 8.15 -9.48
CA ILE A 507 -32.34 8.34 -9.62
C ILE A 507 -32.07 9.09 -10.94
N SER A 508 -32.42 10.38 -10.95
CA SER A 508 -32.57 11.18 -12.17
C SER A 508 -31.28 11.48 -12.94
N ASP A 509 -30.13 11.36 -12.30
CA ASP A 509 -28.80 11.62 -12.86
C ASP A 509 -28.08 10.36 -13.37
N LEU A 510 -28.62 9.16 -13.11
CA LEU A 510 -28.11 7.90 -13.64
C LEU A 510 -28.85 7.52 -14.93
N THR A 511 -28.08 7.36 -16.01
CA THR A 511 -28.56 6.74 -17.26
C THR A 511 -27.85 5.41 -17.44
N LEU A 512 -28.62 4.32 -17.55
CA LEU A 512 -28.09 2.99 -17.81
C LEU A 512 -28.19 2.68 -19.30
N THR A 513 -27.19 2.00 -19.84
CA THR A 513 -27.20 1.54 -21.24
C THR A 513 -26.90 0.05 -21.29
N SER A 514 -27.51 -0.67 -22.23
CA SER A 514 -27.13 -2.05 -22.47
C SER A 514 -25.78 -2.13 -23.18
N GLU A 515 -25.12 -3.28 -23.06
CA GLU A 515 -24.10 -3.70 -24.01
C GLU A 515 -24.65 -3.68 -25.45
N PRO A 516 -23.79 -3.48 -26.47
CA PRO A 516 -24.23 -3.39 -27.87
C PRO A 516 -24.79 -4.73 -28.39
N ILE A 517 -25.92 -4.67 -29.09
CA ILE A 517 -26.54 -5.80 -29.82
C ILE A 517 -26.33 -5.64 -31.32
#